data_AF-A0A7X2PRW6-F1
#
_entry.id   AF-A0A7X2PRW6-F1
#
_cell.length_a   1.000
_cell.length_b   1.000
_cell.length_c   1.000
_cell.angle_alpha   90.00
_cell.angle_beta   90.00
_cell.angle_gamma   90.00
#
_symmetry.space_group_name_H-M   'P 1'
#
loop_
_entity.id
_entity.type
_entity.pdbx_description
1 polymer ?
#
loop_
_entity_poly.entity_id
_entity_poly.type
_entity_poly.pdbx_seq_one_letter_code
_entity_poly.pdbx_strand_id
1 'polypeptide(L)'
;MAHHATGMRRTLLQEDRLDLAFVRIKIERLRRGEGGSHQHSGRNRGQDHQLGEVHKLKLLLQQIIITHLVPSLLCKPFPLAYTENLGQVKTGNPSGEHRMSAVLSGAEFKKQLREGTPKLGIFVNSHSPTVAEQLAHSGYDWLLVDTQHGPMSYETLSAMLAGVASGGAKSLVRVGGYADRPGIQQALDMGADGVLVPYINTADEARQAVSCTRYPTTGTRSVYFPQRSMNKAGLLGYAGNANANIITALQVETADCIKNMDEIAAIPGVDMLFLGQNDLCMSMGLFEKYEFPHMYTSPELGAATDKLIAAAKKNNVILGIFLFGTSRVGEFLDKGFSLIGVGNDLHHVLTQTGAYVNDVEKVSKEKGKPWARRATALF
;
A
#
# COMPACT_ATOMS: atom_id res chain seq x y z
N MET A 1 -24.93 50.49 33.91
CA MET A 1 -23.64 50.55 34.62
C MET A 1 -22.94 49.22 34.42
N ALA A 2 -22.00 49.20 33.49
CA ALA A 2 -21.06 48.11 33.28
C ALA A 2 -19.95 48.25 34.32
N HIS A 3 -19.58 47.18 35.02
CA HIS A 3 -18.30 47.09 35.71
C HIS A 3 -17.86 45.63 35.85
N HIS A 4 -16.58 45.44 35.52
CA HIS A 4 -15.70 44.30 35.83
C HIS A 4 -15.83 43.01 35.02
N ALA A 5 -15.04 42.91 33.94
CA ALA A 5 -13.97 41.91 33.79
C ALA A 5 -13.22 42.08 32.45
N THR A 6 -12.49 43.19 32.31
CA THR A 6 -11.48 43.39 31.25
C THR A 6 -10.11 43.23 31.90
N GLY A 7 -9.51 42.05 31.79
CA GLY A 7 -8.17 41.82 32.34
C GLY A 7 -7.84 40.34 32.55
N MET A 8 -7.61 39.60 31.46
CA MET A 8 -6.74 38.41 31.35
C MET A 8 -7.04 37.65 30.05
N ARG A 9 -6.83 38.32 28.91
CA ARG A 9 -6.67 37.65 27.61
C ARG A 9 -5.59 38.37 26.82
N ARG A 10 -4.37 38.41 27.38
CA ARG A 10 -3.18 38.93 26.70
C ARG A 10 -1.90 38.55 27.46
N THR A 11 -1.64 37.25 27.64
CA THR A 11 -0.35 36.81 28.24
C THR A 11 0.04 35.34 27.99
N LEU A 12 -0.60 34.61 27.06
CA LEU A 12 -0.23 33.19 26.80
C LEU A 12 -0.01 32.86 25.31
N LEU A 13 0.17 33.86 24.45
CA LEU A 13 0.44 33.67 23.01
C LEU A 13 1.70 34.39 22.51
N GLN A 14 2.59 34.83 23.42
CA GLN A 14 3.75 35.63 23.06
C GLN A 14 5.11 35.10 23.53
N GLU A 15 5.17 33.96 24.23
CA GLU A 15 6.46 33.42 24.72
C GLU A 15 7.00 32.18 23.96
N ASP A 16 6.22 31.53 23.09
CA ASP A 16 6.68 30.33 22.35
C ASP A 16 7.18 30.61 20.92
N ARG A 17 7.59 31.85 20.62
CA ARG A 17 8.39 32.14 19.41
C ARG A 17 9.87 32.23 19.77
N LEU A 18 10.43 31.12 20.24
CA LEU A 18 11.85 30.84 20.04
C LEU A 18 12.06 30.62 18.54
N ASP A 19 12.42 31.72 17.89
CA ASP A 19 12.42 31.91 16.45
C ASP A 19 13.38 30.92 15.77
N LEU A 20 12.82 29.93 15.05
CA LEU A 20 13.58 28.96 14.24
C LEU A 20 14.55 29.66 13.26
N ALA A 21 14.21 30.88 12.84
CA ALA A 21 15.09 31.73 12.06
C ALA A 21 16.36 32.11 12.84
N PHE A 22 16.26 32.38 14.14
CA PHE A 22 17.38 32.75 15.00
C PHE A 22 18.35 31.58 15.21
N VAL A 23 17.83 30.37 15.42
CA VAL A 23 18.65 29.15 15.54
C VAL A 23 19.37 28.84 14.22
N ARG A 24 18.67 28.98 13.09
CA ARG A 24 19.25 28.76 11.75
C ARG A 24 20.33 29.79 11.41
N ILE A 25 20.11 31.06 11.72
CA ILE A 25 21.09 32.16 11.56
C ILE A 25 22.32 31.92 12.44
N LYS A 26 22.13 31.45 13.68
CA LYS A 26 23.24 31.15 14.60
C LYS A 26 24.09 29.98 14.12
N ILE A 27 23.48 28.93 13.57
CA ILE A 27 24.19 27.80 12.95
C ILE A 27 24.99 28.27 11.71
N GLU A 28 24.43 29.16 10.88
CA GLU A 28 25.14 29.68 9.71
C GLU A 28 26.32 30.59 10.07
N ARG A 29 26.18 31.44 11.10
CA ARG A 29 27.29 32.29 11.58
C ARG A 29 28.44 31.48 12.18
N LEU A 30 28.12 30.43 12.94
CA LEU A 30 29.13 29.51 13.49
C LEU A 30 29.86 28.73 12.39
N ARG A 31 29.17 28.35 11.30
CA ARG A 31 29.80 27.73 10.13
C ARG A 31 30.73 28.66 9.35
N ARG A 32 30.48 29.97 9.40
CA ARG A 32 31.30 31.01 8.75
C ARG A 32 32.43 31.55 9.64
N GLY A 33 32.53 31.10 10.90
CA GLY A 33 33.55 31.55 11.85
C GLY A 33 33.33 32.96 12.42
N GLU A 34 32.14 33.53 12.25
CA GLU A 34 31.82 34.90 12.67
C GLU A 34 31.26 34.90 14.10
N GLY A 35 32.15 34.85 15.09
CA GLY A 35 31.76 34.93 16.49
C GLY A 35 32.96 34.94 17.45
N GLY A 36 33.44 36.13 17.81
CA GLY A 36 34.36 36.33 18.93
C GLY A 36 35.54 37.25 18.63
N SER A 37 35.42 38.52 19.02
CA SER A 37 36.56 39.41 19.23
C SER A 37 37.21 39.12 20.59
N HIS A 38 38.41 38.54 20.62
CA HIS A 38 39.53 38.93 21.49
C HIS A 38 40.75 37.98 21.36
N GLN A 39 41.94 38.58 21.47
CA GLN A 39 43.26 38.00 21.32
C GLN A 39 43.60 36.98 22.42
N HIS A 40 44.05 35.76 22.07
CA HIS A 40 45.31 35.17 22.56
C HIS A 40 45.59 33.78 21.95
N SER A 41 46.88 33.47 21.88
CA SER A 41 47.53 32.32 21.25
C SER A 41 47.04 30.93 21.70
N GLY A 42 46.75 30.05 20.73
CA GLY A 42 46.55 28.61 20.96
C GLY A 42 45.80 27.90 19.83
N ARG A 43 46.48 27.63 18.70
CA ARG A 43 45.93 26.82 17.59
C ARG A 43 45.79 25.36 18.04
N ASN A 44 44.58 24.98 18.47
CA ASN A 44 43.93 23.66 18.26
C ASN A 44 42.73 23.39 19.19
N ARG A 45 42.34 24.30 20.12
CA ARG A 45 41.14 24.08 20.98
C ARG A 45 39.85 24.77 20.50
N GLY A 46 39.93 25.73 19.57
CA GLY A 46 38.77 26.53 19.15
C GLY A 46 37.84 25.87 18.13
N GLN A 47 38.36 24.99 17.26
CA GLN A 47 37.56 24.32 16.22
C GLN A 47 36.67 23.21 16.79
N ASP A 48 37.18 22.39 17.71
CA ASP A 48 36.38 21.33 18.36
C ASP A 48 35.22 21.90 19.20
N HIS A 49 35.43 23.06 19.82
CA HIS A 49 34.39 23.72 20.62
C HIS A 49 33.24 24.28 19.75
N GLN A 50 33.55 24.78 18.55
CA GLN A 50 32.55 25.24 17.58
C GLN A 50 31.79 24.07 16.93
N LEU A 51 32.47 22.97 16.62
CA LEU A 51 31.87 21.74 16.11
C LEU A 51 30.89 21.12 17.13
N GLY A 52 31.24 21.13 18.42
CA GLY A 52 30.39 20.66 19.51
C GLY A 52 29.11 21.51 19.71
N GLU A 53 29.19 22.83 19.58
CA GLU A 53 28.02 23.72 19.65
C GLU A 53 27.06 23.52 18.46
N VAL A 54 27.58 23.36 17.25
CA VAL A 54 26.76 23.10 16.05
C VAL A 54 26.02 21.76 16.18
N HIS A 55 26.66 20.74 16.76
CA HIS A 55 26.02 19.45 17.01
C HIS A 55 24.87 19.55 18.02
N LYS A 56 25.07 20.26 19.14
CA LYS A 56 24.01 20.51 20.14
C LYS A 56 22.83 21.29 19.56
N LEU A 57 23.08 22.28 18.70
CA LEU A 57 22.02 23.06 18.05
C LEU A 57 21.23 22.25 17.00
N LYS A 58 21.89 21.32 16.29
CA LYS A 58 21.19 20.38 15.38
C LYS A 58 20.28 19.42 16.14
N LEU A 59 20.75 18.89 17.27
CA LEU A 59 19.94 18.02 18.14
C LEU A 59 18.73 18.78 18.70
N LEU A 60 18.92 20.04 19.10
CA LEU A 60 17.82 20.89 19.57
C LEU A 60 16.79 21.17 18.46
N LEU A 61 17.24 21.42 17.23
CA LEU A 61 16.36 21.61 16.07
C LEU A 61 15.57 20.34 15.74
N GLN A 62 16.23 19.18 15.82
CA GLN A 62 15.59 17.88 15.60
C GLN A 62 14.56 17.58 16.70
N GLN A 63 14.86 17.92 17.96
CA GLN A 63 13.94 17.81 19.07
C GLN A 63 12.70 18.71 18.86
N ILE A 64 12.88 19.97 18.45
CA ILE A 64 11.77 20.92 18.20
C ILE A 64 10.87 20.42 17.05
N ILE A 65 11.45 19.88 15.97
CA ILE A 65 10.68 19.32 14.84
C ILE A 65 9.83 18.12 15.31
N ILE A 66 10.43 17.21 16.07
CA ILE A 66 9.76 16.00 16.58
C ILE A 66 8.66 16.37 17.59
N THR A 67 8.91 17.33 18.49
CA THR A 67 7.99 17.65 19.58
C THR A 67 6.84 18.59 19.17
N HIS A 68 7.02 19.43 18.14
CA HIS A 68 6.02 20.45 17.80
C HIS A 68 5.44 20.38 16.36
N LEU A 69 6.19 19.88 15.37
CA LEU A 69 5.69 19.80 13.98
C LEU A 69 5.01 18.46 13.67
N VAL A 70 5.49 17.35 14.22
CA VAL A 70 4.92 16.02 13.95
C VAL A 70 3.52 15.83 14.56
N PRO A 71 3.22 16.30 15.79
CA PRO A 71 1.87 16.16 16.35
C PRO A 71 0.80 17.00 15.63
N SER A 72 1.17 18.14 15.02
CA SER A 72 0.21 19.02 14.31
C SER A 72 -0.17 18.52 12.92
N LEU A 73 0.60 17.58 12.35
CA LEU A 73 0.28 16.89 11.09
C LEU A 73 -0.47 15.55 11.31
N LEU A 74 -0.34 14.94 12.49
CA LEU A 74 -0.99 13.66 12.84
C LEU A 74 -2.31 13.80 13.63
N CYS A 75 -2.64 14.98 14.12
CA CYS A 75 -3.91 15.27 14.80
C CYS A 75 -4.82 16.15 13.93
N LYS A 76 -5.40 15.57 12.87
CA LYS A 76 -6.74 15.99 12.43
C LYS A 76 -7.68 14.82 12.64
N PRO A 77 -8.61 14.89 13.61
CA PRO A 77 -9.60 13.85 13.78
C PRO A 77 -10.47 13.73 12.51
N PHE A 78 -10.69 12.49 12.07
CA PHE A 78 -11.72 12.17 11.10
C PHE A 78 -13.08 12.43 11.78
N PRO A 79 -13.98 13.27 11.24
CA PRO A 79 -15.27 13.49 11.86
C PRO A 79 -16.15 12.25 11.66
N LEU A 80 -16.28 11.42 12.70
CA LEU A 80 -17.44 10.56 12.88
C LEU A 80 -18.63 11.46 13.21
N ALA A 81 -19.37 11.88 12.17
CA ALA A 81 -20.60 12.61 12.34
C ALA A 81 -21.71 11.66 12.83
N TYR A 82 -21.80 11.47 14.14
CA TYR A 82 -23.07 11.21 14.81
C TYR A 82 -23.52 12.55 15.41
N THR A 83 -24.45 13.22 14.75
CA THR A 83 -25.18 14.34 15.36
C THR A 83 -26.66 14.04 15.30
N GLU A 84 -27.22 13.74 16.46
CA GLU A 84 -28.61 14.07 16.76
C GLU A 84 -28.82 15.57 16.52
N ASN A 85 -29.65 15.91 15.55
CA ASN A 85 -30.32 17.20 15.52
C ASN A 85 -31.69 17.00 14.86
N LEU A 86 -32.71 16.94 15.72
CA LEU A 86 -34.11 17.10 15.36
C LEU A 86 -34.32 18.52 14.84
N GLY A 87 -34.20 18.70 13.54
CA GLY A 87 -34.53 19.93 12.83
C GLY A 87 -35.14 19.56 11.48
N GLN A 88 -36.38 20.00 11.25
CA GLN A 88 -37.23 19.64 10.11
C GLN A 88 -36.49 19.67 8.77
N VAL A 89 -36.28 18.48 8.19
CA VAL A 89 -35.80 18.32 6.81
C VAL A 89 -36.98 18.58 5.87
N LYS A 90 -36.85 19.64 5.07
CA LYS A 90 -37.73 19.88 3.92
C LYS A 90 -37.62 18.69 2.96
N THR A 91 -38.78 18.14 2.58
CA THR A 91 -38.92 17.03 1.64
C THR A 91 -38.46 17.45 0.23
N GLY A 92 -37.17 17.32 -0.03
CA GLY A 92 -36.59 17.28 -1.37
C GLY A 92 -36.38 15.82 -1.76
N ASN A 93 -37.06 15.38 -2.82
CA ASN A 93 -37.06 14.01 -3.32
C ASN A 93 -35.62 13.52 -3.65
N PRO A 94 -35.04 12.51 -2.96
CA PRO A 94 -33.75 11.96 -3.32
C PRO A 94 -33.96 10.79 -4.28
N SER A 95 -34.14 11.07 -5.56
CA SER A 95 -34.09 10.05 -6.61
C SER A 95 -32.64 9.71 -6.98
N GLY A 96 -31.83 9.37 -6.00
CA GLY A 96 -30.50 8.79 -6.18
C GLY A 96 -30.57 7.32 -5.80
N GLU A 97 -31.04 6.47 -6.71
CA GLU A 97 -30.87 5.03 -6.56
C GLU A 97 -29.39 4.75 -6.29
N HIS A 98 -29.05 4.27 -5.09
CA HIS A 98 -27.78 3.60 -4.85
C HIS A 98 -27.86 2.26 -5.58
N ARG A 99 -27.78 2.30 -6.92
CA ARG A 99 -27.63 1.10 -7.73
C ARG A 99 -26.34 0.46 -7.25
N MET A 100 -26.44 -0.74 -6.67
CA MET A 100 -25.30 -1.65 -6.63
C MET A 100 -24.70 -1.63 -8.04
N SER A 101 -23.49 -1.06 -8.19
CA SER A 101 -22.86 -1.00 -9.51
C SER A 101 -22.77 -2.44 -10.01
N ALA A 102 -23.20 -2.69 -11.24
CA ALA A 102 -23.13 -4.03 -11.82
C ALA A 102 -21.73 -4.60 -11.64
N VAL A 103 -21.62 -5.84 -11.12
CA VAL A 103 -20.34 -6.53 -10.96
C VAL A 103 -19.67 -6.62 -12.32
N LEU A 104 -18.55 -5.91 -12.47
CA LEU A 104 -17.81 -5.83 -13.73
C LEU A 104 -17.36 -7.22 -14.17
N SER A 105 -17.43 -7.51 -15.47
CA SER A 105 -16.69 -8.64 -16.05
C SER A 105 -15.18 -8.43 -15.88
N GLY A 106 -14.40 -9.50 -16.00
CA GLY A 106 -12.94 -9.38 -15.98
C GLY A 106 -12.42 -8.52 -17.15
N ALA A 107 -13.05 -8.62 -18.32
CA ALA A 107 -12.72 -7.79 -19.48
C ALA A 107 -12.96 -6.29 -19.21
N GLU A 108 -14.11 -5.92 -18.63
CA GLU A 108 -14.43 -4.54 -18.27
C GLU A 108 -13.51 -4.01 -17.16
N PHE A 109 -13.21 -4.83 -16.16
CA PHE A 109 -12.28 -4.48 -15.09
C PHE A 109 -10.89 -4.16 -15.65
N LYS A 110 -10.37 -5.03 -16.53
CA LYS A 110 -9.09 -4.79 -17.22
C LYS A 110 -9.13 -3.56 -18.11
N LYS A 111 -10.23 -3.30 -18.81
CA LYS A 111 -10.41 -2.10 -19.64
C LYS A 111 -10.31 -0.83 -18.78
N GLN A 112 -11.07 -0.75 -17.69
CA GLN A 112 -11.05 0.40 -16.78
C GLN A 112 -9.64 0.65 -16.21
N LEU A 113 -8.92 -0.41 -15.83
CA LEU A 113 -7.55 -0.31 -15.35
C LEU A 113 -6.57 0.22 -16.40
N ARG A 114 -6.68 -0.21 -17.67
CA ARG A 114 -5.87 0.33 -18.78
C ARG A 114 -6.19 1.79 -19.09
N GLU A 115 -7.45 2.20 -18.88
CA GLU A 115 -7.89 3.59 -19.02
C GLU A 115 -7.49 4.47 -17.82
N GLY A 116 -6.80 3.92 -16.83
CA GLY A 116 -6.30 4.65 -15.66
C GLY A 116 -7.34 4.83 -14.55
N THR A 117 -8.48 4.13 -14.59
CA THR A 117 -9.43 4.11 -13.48
C THR A 117 -8.84 3.29 -12.33
N PRO A 118 -8.51 3.91 -11.18
CA PRO A 118 -7.86 3.19 -10.09
C PRO A 118 -8.81 2.20 -9.42
N LYS A 119 -8.25 1.06 -8.99
CA LYS A 119 -8.91 0.00 -8.23
C LYS A 119 -8.12 -0.32 -6.98
N LEU A 120 -8.76 -0.19 -5.83
CA LEU A 120 -8.16 -0.38 -4.52
C LEU A 120 -8.39 -1.80 -4.03
N GLY A 121 -7.37 -2.43 -3.48
CA GLY A 121 -7.47 -3.76 -2.90
C GLY A 121 -6.52 -4.00 -1.76
N ILE A 122 -6.54 -5.23 -1.28
CA ILE A 122 -5.72 -5.69 -0.15
C ILE A 122 -5.38 -7.17 -0.32
N PHE A 123 -4.24 -7.57 0.22
CA PHE A 123 -3.86 -8.98 0.33
C PHE A 123 -4.49 -9.62 1.57
N VAL A 124 -4.90 -10.89 1.46
CA VAL A 124 -5.53 -11.66 2.53
C VAL A 124 -4.60 -12.82 2.89
N ASN A 125 -3.81 -12.62 3.93
CA ASN A 125 -2.75 -13.52 4.39
C ASN A 125 -3.14 -14.29 5.66
N SER A 126 -4.26 -13.94 6.32
CA SER A 126 -4.77 -14.68 7.48
C SER A 126 -5.33 -16.06 7.14
N HIS A 127 -5.56 -16.36 5.86
CA HIS A 127 -6.20 -17.57 5.36
C HIS A 127 -7.56 -17.86 6.01
N SER A 128 -8.29 -16.80 6.37
CA SER A 128 -9.60 -16.89 7.01
C SER A 128 -10.73 -16.55 6.02
N PRO A 129 -11.66 -17.48 5.73
CA PRO A 129 -12.87 -17.20 4.95
C PRO A 129 -13.71 -16.07 5.55
N THR A 130 -13.81 -16.02 6.88
CA THR A 130 -14.52 -14.95 7.58
C THR A 130 -13.90 -13.59 7.30
N VAL A 131 -12.57 -13.47 7.36
CA VAL A 131 -11.88 -12.20 7.08
C VAL A 131 -12.05 -11.81 5.61
N ALA A 132 -11.91 -12.77 4.69
CA ALA A 132 -12.09 -12.53 3.25
C ALA A 132 -13.49 -11.98 2.94
N GLU A 133 -14.55 -12.56 3.51
CA GLU A 133 -15.92 -12.08 3.34
C GLU A 133 -16.12 -10.67 3.91
N GLN A 134 -15.63 -10.39 5.13
CA GLN A 134 -15.75 -9.06 5.72
C GLN A 134 -15.06 -7.98 4.88
N LEU A 135 -13.85 -8.28 4.39
CA LEU A 135 -13.11 -7.34 3.54
C LEU A 135 -13.81 -7.13 2.18
N ALA A 136 -14.47 -8.15 1.64
CA ALA A 136 -15.19 -8.02 0.38
C ALA A 136 -16.37 -7.03 0.47
N HIS A 137 -16.94 -6.87 1.66
CA HIS A 137 -17.98 -5.88 1.97
C HIS A 137 -17.45 -4.52 2.45
N SER A 138 -16.12 -4.34 2.52
CA SER A 138 -15.50 -3.13 3.08
C SER A 138 -15.16 -2.05 2.02
N GLY A 139 -15.61 -2.23 0.78
CA GLY A 139 -15.40 -1.25 -0.31
C GLY A 139 -14.10 -1.44 -1.11
N TYR A 140 -13.41 -2.57 -0.95
CA TYR A 140 -12.31 -2.95 -1.83
C TYR A 140 -12.85 -3.42 -3.19
N ASP A 141 -12.23 -2.94 -4.27
CA ASP A 141 -12.53 -3.39 -5.64
C ASP A 141 -12.02 -4.81 -5.90
N TRP A 142 -10.95 -5.21 -5.19
CA TRP A 142 -10.34 -6.53 -5.32
C TRP A 142 -9.67 -7.00 -4.03
N LEU A 143 -9.62 -8.32 -3.87
CA LEU A 143 -8.89 -9.02 -2.81
C LEU A 143 -7.95 -10.03 -3.44
N LEU A 144 -6.74 -10.15 -2.91
CA LEU A 144 -5.79 -11.18 -3.33
C LEU A 144 -5.56 -12.17 -2.18
N VAL A 145 -5.92 -13.43 -2.42
CA VAL A 145 -5.64 -14.53 -1.48
C VAL A 145 -4.24 -15.06 -1.76
N ASP A 146 -3.38 -15.00 -0.77
CA ASP A 146 -1.97 -15.36 -0.92
C ASP A 146 -1.73 -16.84 -0.60
N THR A 147 -1.47 -17.66 -1.61
CA THR A 147 -1.13 -19.08 -1.42
C THR A 147 0.37 -19.34 -1.52
N GLN A 148 1.18 -18.31 -1.76
CA GLN A 148 2.64 -18.40 -1.75
C GLN A 148 3.18 -18.38 -0.31
N HIS A 149 2.61 -17.51 0.53
CA HIS A 149 3.05 -17.35 1.92
C HIS A 149 2.00 -17.81 2.92
N GLY A 150 2.07 -19.12 3.23
CA GLY A 150 1.47 -19.73 4.41
C GLY A 150 0.70 -21.02 4.09
N PRO A 151 0.15 -21.68 5.12
CA PRO A 151 -0.35 -23.06 5.02
C PRO A 151 -1.77 -23.11 4.45
N MET A 152 -1.93 -22.80 3.17
CA MET A 152 -3.24 -22.79 2.50
C MET A 152 -3.60 -24.16 1.92
N SER A 153 -4.82 -24.64 2.21
CA SER A 153 -5.44 -25.76 1.49
C SER A 153 -6.40 -25.27 0.39
N TYR A 154 -6.69 -26.13 -0.57
CA TYR A 154 -7.61 -25.84 -1.66
C TYR A 154 -9.07 -25.65 -1.18
N GLU A 155 -9.50 -26.36 -0.14
CA GLU A 155 -10.83 -26.19 0.47
C GLU A 155 -10.96 -24.81 1.12
N THR A 156 -9.92 -24.37 1.85
CA THR A 156 -9.89 -23.04 2.48
C THR A 156 -9.86 -21.95 1.40
N LEU A 157 -9.05 -22.12 0.35
CA LEU A 157 -9.05 -21.21 -0.80
C LEU A 157 -10.44 -21.09 -1.42
N SER A 158 -11.11 -22.21 -1.68
CA SER A 158 -12.47 -22.24 -2.24
C SER A 158 -13.46 -21.47 -1.34
N ALA A 159 -13.40 -21.67 -0.02
CA ALA A 159 -14.24 -20.96 0.94
C ALA A 159 -13.95 -19.46 0.99
N MET A 160 -12.68 -19.06 0.93
CA MET A 160 -12.31 -17.63 0.85
C MET A 160 -12.82 -17.00 -0.44
N LEU A 161 -12.62 -17.64 -1.59
CA LEU A 161 -13.13 -17.14 -2.88
C LEU A 161 -14.67 -17.09 -2.91
N ALA A 162 -15.35 -17.93 -2.14
CA ALA A 162 -16.79 -17.82 -1.86
C ALA A 162 -17.15 -16.52 -1.15
N GLY A 163 -16.46 -16.20 -0.06
CA GLY A 163 -16.63 -14.94 0.68
C GLY A 163 -16.25 -13.69 -0.13
N VAL A 164 -15.20 -13.75 -0.96
CA VAL A 164 -14.86 -12.62 -1.84
C VAL A 164 -15.98 -12.34 -2.84
N ALA A 165 -16.51 -13.39 -3.46
CA ALA A 165 -17.56 -13.26 -4.47
C ALA A 165 -18.89 -12.77 -3.90
N SER A 166 -19.21 -13.04 -2.62
CA SER A 166 -20.45 -12.54 -1.99
C SER A 166 -20.44 -11.03 -1.81
N GLY A 167 -19.27 -10.42 -1.58
CA GLY A 167 -19.10 -8.96 -1.51
C GLY A 167 -18.98 -8.25 -2.85
N GLY A 168 -18.79 -8.99 -3.96
CA GLY A 168 -18.70 -8.44 -5.32
C GLY A 168 -17.32 -7.89 -5.71
N ALA A 169 -16.33 -7.96 -4.82
CA ALA A 169 -14.94 -7.66 -5.13
C ALA A 169 -14.35 -8.69 -6.10
N LYS A 170 -13.37 -8.26 -6.92
CA LYS A 170 -12.59 -9.19 -7.74
C LYS A 170 -11.67 -10.04 -6.89
N SER A 171 -11.55 -11.31 -7.23
CA SER A 171 -10.72 -12.26 -6.52
C SER A 171 -9.48 -12.60 -7.34
N LEU A 172 -8.30 -12.29 -6.79
CA LEU A 172 -7.01 -12.72 -7.32
C LEU A 172 -6.40 -13.76 -6.39
N VAL A 173 -5.58 -14.65 -6.94
CA VAL A 173 -4.82 -15.63 -6.14
C VAL A 173 -3.34 -15.50 -6.49
N ARG A 174 -2.49 -15.27 -5.50
CA ARG A 174 -1.04 -15.38 -5.69
C ARG A 174 -0.62 -16.84 -5.54
N VAL A 175 -0.18 -17.43 -6.64
CA VAL A 175 0.18 -18.86 -6.76
C VAL A 175 1.66 -19.12 -6.45
N GLY A 176 2.11 -20.38 -6.49
CA GLY A 176 3.49 -20.73 -6.12
C GLY A 176 4.57 -20.28 -7.12
N GLY A 177 4.22 -20.06 -8.38
CA GLY A 177 5.16 -19.64 -9.44
C GLY A 177 4.71 -20.09 -10.83
N TYR A 178 5.52 -19.81 -11.85
CA TYR A 178 5.16 -20.13 -13.26
C TYR A 178 5.01 -21.63 -13.56
N ALA A 179 5.74 -22.47 -12.81
CA ALA A 179 5.68 -23.92 -12.94
C ALA A 179 4.52 -24.57 -12.16
N ASP A 180 3.81 -23.79 -11.33
CA ASP A 180 2.69 -24.24 -10.51
C ASP A 180 1.39 -24.36 -11.32
N ARG A 181 1.41 -25.24 -12.33
CA ARG A 181 0.21 -25.54 -13.13
C ARG A 181 -0.97 -25.97 -12.23
N PRO A 182 -0.81 -26.88 -11.25
CA PRO A 182 -1.92 -27.30 -10.39
C PRO A 182 -2.53 -26.13 -9.62
N GLY A 183 -1.71 -25.26 -9.00
CA GLY A 183 -2.19 -24.10 -8.24
C GLY A 183 -2.89 -23.08 -9.13
N ILE A 184 -2.33 -22.78 -10.32
CA ILE A 184 -2.97 -21.87 -11.30
C ILE A 184 -4.34 -22.41 -11.72
N GLN A 185 -4.44 -23.70 -12.06
CA GLN A 185 -5.71 -24.28 -12.47
C GLN A 185 -6.72 -24.32 -11.33
N GLN A 186 -6.31 -24.74 -10.13
CA GLN A 186 -7.18 -24.80 -8.94
C GLN A 186 -7.74 -23.43 -8.58
N ALA A 187 -6.91 -22.39 -8.56
CA ALA A 187 -7.37 -21.01 -8.32
C ALA A 187 -8.48 -20.60 -9.30
N LEU A 188 -8.26 -20.85 -10.60
CA LEU A 188 -9.21 -20.46 -11.65
C LEU A 188 -10.46 -21.35 -11.66
N ASP A 189 -10.36 -22.64 -11.34
CA ASP A 189 -11.51 -23.57 -11.27
C ASP A 189 -12.40 -23.26 -10.07
N MET A 190 -11.80 -22.87 -8.95
CA MET A 190 -12.48 -22.35 -7.76
C MET A 190 -13.07 -20.95 -7.96
N GLY A 191 -12.93 -20.35 -9.14
CA GLY A 191 -13.62 -19.12 -9.51
C GLY A 191 -12.89 -17.84 -9.18
N ALA A 192 -11.55 -17.88 -9.02
CA ALA A 192 -10.76 -16.65 -9.05
C ALA A 192 -10.93 -15.91 -10.38
N ASP A 193 -11.00 -14.58 -10.33
CA ASP A 193 -11.00 -13.71 -11.52
C ASP A 193 -9.62 -13.65 -12.19
N GLY A 194 -8.56 -14.01 -11.46
CA GLY A 194 -7.20 -14.04 -11.99
C GLY A 194 -6.17 -14.58 -11.02
N VAL A 195 -4.92 -14.62 -11.50
CA VAL A 195 -3.77 -15.08 -10.74
C VAL A 195 -2.65 -14.04 -10.79
N LEU A 196 -1.91 -13.94 -9.69
CA LEU A 196 -0.61 -13.26 -9.61
C LEU A 196 0.48 -14.34 -9.55
N VAL A 197 1.36 -14.35 -10.54
CA VAL A 197 2.44 -15.35 -10.66
C VAL A 197 3.76 -14.73 -10.22
N PRO A 198 4.35 -15.19 -9.11
CA PRO A 198 5.60 -14.65 -8.59
C PRO A 198 6.84 -15.20 -9.30
N TYR A 199 7.98 -14.57 -9.04
CA TYR A 199 9.33 -14.98 -9.47
C TYR A 199 9.48 -15.23 -10.98
N ILE A 200 8.91 -14.35 -11.81
CA ILE A 200 9.13 -14.37 -13.27
C ILE A 200 10.42 -13.62 -13.60
N ASN A 201 11.38 -14.30 -14.22
CA ASN A 201 12.67 -13.74 -14.61
C ASN A 201 12.86 -13.76 -16.13
N THR A 202 12.15 -14.60 -16.88
CA THR A 202 12.34 -14.77 -18.32
C THR A 202 11.02 -14.73 -19.12
N ALA A 203 11.15 -14.48 -20.42
CA ALA A 203 10.03 -14.53 -21.35
C ALA A 203 9.40 -15.94 -21.46
N ASP A 204 10.18 -17.00 -21.30
CA ASP A 204 9.67 -18.38 -21.31
C ASP A 204 8.83 -18.71 -20.08
N GLU A 205 9.27 -18.27 -18.90
CA GLU A 205 8.49 -18.40 -17.67
C GLU A 205 7.16 -17.64 -17.77
N ALA A 206 7.19 -16.42 -18.32
CA ALA A 206 5.98 -15.65 -18.59
C ALA A 206 5.03 -16.36 -19.58
N ARG A 207 5.56 -16.91 -20.68
CA ARG A 207 4.78 -17.71 -21.65
C ARG A 207 4.13 -18.93 -20.99
N GLN A 208 4.88 -19.64 -20.15
CA GLN A 208 4.37 -20.81 -19.44
C GLN A 208 3.24 -20.44 -18.48
N ALA A 209 3.42 -19.38 -17.68
CA ALA A 209 2.39 -18.85 -16.78
C ALA A 209 1.11 -18.48 -17.55
N VAL A 210 1.24 -17.68 -18.62
CA VAL A 210 0.10 -17.29 -19.47
C VAL A 210 -0.61 -18.52 -20.04
N SER A 211 0.14 -19.49 -20.57
CA SER A 211 -0.42 -20.72 -21.14
C SER A 211 -1.30 -21.49 -20.15
N CYS A 212 -0.92 -21.54 -18.87
CA CYS A 212 -1.72 -22.20 -17.82
C CYS A 212 -3.03 -21.47 -17.49
N THR A 213 -3.15 -20.17 -17.79
CA THR A 213 -4.36 -19.37 -17.52
C THR A 213 -5.40 -19.38 -18.64
N ARG A 214 -5.02 -19.82 -19.85
CA ARG A 214 -5.88 -19.75 -21.04
C ARG A 214 -6.28 -21.14 -21.53
N TYR A 215 -7.53 -21.27 -21.97
CA TYR A 215 -8.04 -22.47 -22.63
C TYR A 215 -7.38 -22.70 -24.01
N PRO A 216 -7.53 -23.91 -24.61
CA PRO A 216 -6.99 -24.23 -25.93
C PRO A 216 -7.34 -23.20 -27.00
N THR A 217 -6.48 -23.07 -28.01
CA THR A 217 -6.32 -21.97 -29.01
C THR A 217 -5.37 -20.85 -28.60
N THR A 218 -5.25 -20.54 -27.31
CA THR A 218 -4.31 -19.51 -26.81
C THR A 218 -3.53 -19.94 -25.56
N GLY A 219 -3.68 -21.21 -25.15
CA GLY A 219 -3.00 -21.78 -23.99
C GLY A 219 -3.32 -23.25 -23.83
N THR A 220 -3.12 -23.74 -22.61
CA THR A 220 -3.12 -25.17 -22.27
C THR A 220 -3.87 -25.48 -20.97
N ARG A 221 -4.70 -24.56 -20.46
CA ARG A 221 -5.60 -24.82 -19.33
C ARG A 221 -6.55 -25.97 -19.68
N SER A 222 -6.64 -26.97 -18.81
CA SER A 222 -7.61 -28.06 -18.97
C SER A 222 -9.04 -27.57 -18.73
N VAL A 223 -10.00 -28.09 -19.49
CA VAL A 223 -11.43 -27.82 -19.33
C VAL A 223 -12.06 -28.98 -18.57
N TYR A 224 -12.72 -28.68 -17.45
CA TYR A 224 -13.54 -29.65 -16.73
C TYR A 224 -14.81 -28.98 -16.20
N PHE A 225 -15.93 -29.72 -16.20
CA PHE A 225 -17.25 -29.24 -15.77
C PHE A 225 -17.96 -30.36 -14.98
N PRO A 226 -18.70 -30.03 -13.91
CA PRO A 226 -18.95 -28.69 -13.35
C PRO A 226 -17.83 -28.18 -12.44
N GLN A 227 -17.62 -26.86 -12.40
CA GLN A 227 -16.67 -26.15 -11.54
C GLN A 227 -17.25 -24.82 -11.05
N ARG A 228 -16.78 -24.30 -9.90
CA ARG A 228 -17.30 -23.08 -9.27
C ARG A 228 -17.24 -21.87 -10.19
N SER A 229 -16.15 -21.74 -10.95
CA SER A 229 -15.97 -20.69 -11.97
C SER A 229 -17.10 -20.61 -13.00
N MET A 230 -17.81 -21.72 -13.23
CA MET A 230 -18.89 -21.84 -14.20
C MET A 230 -20.28 -21.67 -13.59
N ASN A 231 -20.42 -21.54 -12.26
CA ASN A 231 -21.73 -21.48 -11.60
C ASN A 231 -22.61 -20.31 -12.08
N LYS A 232 -22.00 -19.18 -12.46
CA LYS A 232 -22.74 -17.97 -12.89
C LYS A 232 -23.21 -18.04 -14.35
N ALA A 233 -22.40 -18.61 -15.25
CA ALA A 233 -22.60 -18.51 -16.69
C ALA A 233 -22.71 -19.88 -17.41
N GLY A 234 -22.61 -20.99 -16.67
CA GLY A 234 -22.48 -22.34 -17.23
C GLY A 234 -21.18 -22.55 -18.00
N LEU A 235 -20.99 -23.77 -18.52
CA LEU A 235 -19.80 -24.14 -19.29
C LEU A 235 -19.59 -23.22 -20.51
N LEU A 236 -20.62 -23.07 -21.35
CA LEU A 236 -20.50 -22.31 -22.60
C LEU A 236 -20.31 -20.81 -22.33
N GLY A 237 -21.03 -20.24 -21.35
CA GLY A 237 -20.92 -18.83 -21.01
C GLY A 237 -19.59 -18.47 -20.33
N TYR A 238 -19.00 -19.38 -19.54
CA TYR A 238 -17.69 -19.17 -18.95
C TYR A 238 -16.56 -19.48 -19.95
N ALA A 239 -16.47 -20.71 -20.46
CA ALA A 239 -15.32 -21.15 -21.25
C ALA A 239 -15.14 -20.35 -22.55
N GLY A 240 -16.25 -19.98 -23.22
CA GLY A 240 -16.21 -19.13 -24.42
C GLY A 240 -15.65 -17.73 -24.17
N ASN A 241 -15.74 -17.23 -22.94
CA ASN A 241 -15.32 -15.87 -22.58
C ASN A 241 -14.13 -15.83 -21.61
N ALA A 242 -13.67 -16.97 -21.09
CA ALA A 242 -12.68 -17.06 -20.02
C ALA A 242 -11.34 -16.41 -20.41
N ASN A 243 -10.87 -16.63 -21.65
CA ASN A 243 -9.60 -16.07 -22.12
C ASN A 243 -9.61 -14.53 -22.15
N ALA A 244 -10.77 -13.90 -22.40
CA ALA A 244 -10.91 -12.44 -22.34
C ALA A 244 -11.01 -11.92 -20.90
N ASN A 245 -11.62 -12.70 -20.00
CA ASN A 245 -11.94 -12.28 -18.64
C ASN A 245 -10.84 -12.51 -17.62
N ILE A 246 -10.11 -13.62 -17.69
CA ILE A 246 -9.09 -13.98 -16.69
C ILE A 246 -7.99 -12.92 -16.69
N ILE A 247 -7.60 -12.48 -15.49
CA ILE A 247 -6.49 -11.56 -15.25
C ILE A 247 -5.23 -12.39 -15.02
N THR A 248 -4.26 -12.27 -15.91
CA THR A 248 -2.93 -12.89 -15.74
C THR A 248 -1.92 -11.82 -15.36
N ALA A 249 -1.58 -11.75 -14.08
CA ALA A 249 -0.62 -10.81 -13.52
C ALA A 249 0.73 -11.49 -13.24
N LEU A 250 1.82 -10.84 -13.58
CA LEU A 250 3.18 -11.29 -13.27
C LEU A 250 3.79 -10.37 -12.23
N GLN A 251 4.37 -10.95 -11.17
CA GLN A 251 5.04 -10.17 -10.13
C GLN A 251 6.45 -9.77 -10.60
N VAL A 252 6.71 -8.48 -10.57
CA VAL A 252 8.00 -7.87 -10.93
C VAL A 252 8.77 -7.62 -9.64
N GLU A 253 9.69 -8.53 -9.35
CA GLU A 253 10.27 -8.61 -8.00
C GLU A 253 11.73 -9.07 -7.94
N THR A 254 12.43 -9.09 -9.07
CA THR A 254 13.85 -9.44 -9.13
C THR A 254 14.61 -8.53 -10.09
N ALA A 255 15.92 -8.42 -9.90
CA ALA A 255 16.80 -7.70 -10.81
C ALA A 255 16.77 -8.30 -12.23
N ASP A 256 16.70 -9.63 -12.35
CA ASP A 256 16.62 -10.32 -13.65
C ASP A 256 15.29 -10.06 -14.36
N CYS A 257 14.17 -9.98 -13.63
CA CYS A 257 12.89 -9.55 -14.19
C CYS A 257 13.00 -8.15 -14.81
N ILE A 258 13.61 -7.20 -14.09
CA ILE A 258 13.84 -5.84 -14.60
C ILE A 258 14.76 -5.86 -15.82
N LYS A 259 15.81 -6.69 -15.83
CA LYS A 259 16.72 -6.84 -16.98
C LYS A 259 15.95 -7.29 -18.23
N ASN A 260 15.08 -8.29 -18.10
CA ASN A 260 14.33 -8.91 -19.21
C ASN A 260 12.93 -8.29 -19.44
N MET A 261 12.65 -7.15 -18.81
CA MET A 261 11.31 -6.54 -18.74
C MET A 261 10.65 -6.33 -20.11
N ASP A 262 11.39 -5.88 -21.12
CA ASP A 262 10.82 -5.62 -22.46
C ASP A 262 10.29 -6.90 -23.12
N GLU A 263 10.99 -8.02 -22.95
CA GLU A 263 10.59 -9.31 -23.52
C GLU A 263 9.40 -9.91 -22.73
N ILE A 264 9.41 -9.77 -21.41
CA ILE A 264 8.33 -10.24 -20.52
C ILE A 264 7.03 -9.46 -20.79
N ALA A 265 7.12 -8.14 -20.85
CA ALA A 265 5.95 -7.27 -21.07
C ALA A 265 5.33 -7.45 -22.46
N ALA A 266 6.11 -7.90 -23.45
CA ALA A 266 5.64 -8.13 -24.82
C ALA A 266 4.89 -9.45 -25.02
N ILE A 267 4.84 -10.33 -24.01
CA ILE A 267 4.17 -11.64 -24.14
C ILE A 267 2.65 -11.46 -24.27
N PRO A 268 2.04 -11.92 -25.38
CA PRO A 268 0.59 -11.88 -25.54
C PRO A 268 -0.11 -12.62 -24.40
N GLY A 269 -1.10 -11.97 -23.80
CA GLY A 269 -1.87 -12.54 -22.70
C GLY A 269 -1.37 -12.18 -21.30
N VAL A 270 -0.24 -11.47 -21.17
CA VAL A 270 0.13 -10.75 -19.94
C VAL A 270 -0.80 -9.54 -19.81
N ASP A 271 -1.66 -9.55 -18.80
CA ASP A 271 -2.60 -8.46 -18.57
C ASP A 271 -1.98 -7.38 -17.67
N MET A 272 -1.12 -7.78 -16.73
CA MET A 272 -0.62 -6.92 -15.66
C MET A 272 0.81 -7.26 -15.24
N LEU A 273 1.58 -6.22 -14.93
CA LEU A 273 2.85 -6.29 -14.24
C LEU A 273 2.69 -5.67 -12.85
N PHE A 274 2.86 -6.50 -11.82
CA PHE A 274 2.63 -6.11 -10.43
C PHE A 274 3.96 -5.91 -9.71
N LEU A 275 4.27 -4.69 -9.29
CA LEU A 275 5.53 -4.34 -8.65
C LEU A 275 5.60 -4.86 -7.20
N GLY A 276 6.44 -5.87 -6.98
CA GLY A 276 6.80 -6.41 -5.66
C GLY A 276 8.03 -5.71 -5.11
N GLN A 277 7.87 -4.55 -4.46
CA GLN A 277 9.00 -3.71 -4.06
C GLN A 277 9.95 -4.38 -3.06
N ASN A 278 9.43 -5.20 -2.14
CA ASN A 278 10.24 -5.83 -1.09
C ASN A 278 11.30 -6.75 -1.71
N ASP A 279 10.85 -7.77 -2.43
CA ASP A 279 11.74 -8.74 -3.04
C ASP A 279 12.60 -8.10 -4.14
N LEU A 280 12.09 -7.09 -4.86
CA LEU A 280 12.92 -6.36 -5.83
C LEU A 280 14.10 -5.65 -5.14
N CYS A 281 13.84 -4.95 -4.04
CA CYS A 281 14.89 -4.31 -3.26
C CYS A 281 15.91 -5.33 -2.72
N MET A 282 15.44 -6.48 -2.22
CA MET A 282 16.31 -7.55 -1.74
C MET A 282 17.17 -8.10 -2.88
N SER A 283 16.56 -8.45 -4.02
CA SER A 283 17.25 -8.99 -5.20
C SER A 283 18.28 -8.02 -5.78
N MET A 284 18.05 -6.72 -5.67
CA MET A 284 18.98 -5.68 -6.12
C MET A 284 20.06 -5.32 -5.08
N GLY A 285 20.08 -5.97 -3.91
CA GLY A 285 21.03 -5.67 -2.82
C GLY A 285 20.78 -4.32 -2.12
N LEU A 286 19.60 -3.73 -2.30
CA LEU A 286 19.28 -2.40 -1.77
C LEU A 286 19.03 -2.41 -0.27
N PHE A 287 18.64 -3.54 0.29
CA PHE A 287 18.48 -3.69 1.73
C PHE A 287 19.81 -3.49 2.47
N GLU A 288 20.90 -4.09 1.98
CA GLU A 288 22.23 -3.93 2.59
C GLU A 288 22.75 -2.48 2.46
N LYS A 289 22.34 -1.78 1.40
CA LYS A 289 22.81 -0.41 1.11
C LYS A 289 22.02 0.69 1.82
N TYR A 290 20.69 0.55 1.89
CA TYR A 290 19.79 1.60 2.37
C TYR A 290 18.98 1.22 3.61
N GLU A 291 18.84 -0.08 3.90
CA GLU A 291 17.96 -0.62 4.94
C GLU A 291 16.47 -0.29 4.75
N PHE A 292 15.62 -0.95 5.54
CA PHE A 292 14.20 -0.62 5.60
C PHE A 292 13.97 0.64 6.45
N PRO A 293 13.10 1.59 6.07
CA PRO A 293 12.31 1.62 4.82
C PRO A 293 12.97 2.43 3.69
N HIS A 294 14.20 2.94 3.87
CA HIS A 294 14.82 3.89 2.93
C HIS A 294 15.11 3.29 1.55
N MET A 295 15.25 1.96 1.44
CA MET A 295 15.39 1.25 0.16
C MET A 295 14.25 1.56 -0.83
N TYR A 296 13.04 1.85 -0.35
CA TYR A 296 11.87 2.14 -1.20
C TYR A 296 11.91 3.49 -1.92
N THR A 297 12.84 4.35 -1.53
CA THR A 297 13.07 5.67 -2.13
C THR A 297 14.45 5.78 -2.78
N SER A 298 15.13 4.65 -2.95
CA SER A 298 16.43 4.60 -3.60
C SER A 298 16.33 4.97 -5.10
N PRO A 299 17.34 5.65 -5.65
CA PRO A 299 17.36 5.97 -7.08
C PRO A 299 17.38 4.72 -7.96
N GLU A 300 17.98 3.61 -7.50
CA GLU A 300 18.02 2.34 -8.22
C GLU A 300 16.63 1.70 -8.34
N LEU A 301 15.84 1.68 -7.26
CA LEU A 301 14.45 1.23 -7.34
C LEU A 301 13.62 2.17 -8.23
N GLY A 302 13.88 3.48 -8.17
CA GLY A 302 13.29 4.46 -9.07
C GLY A 302 13.53 4.12 -10.54
N ALA A 303 14.80 3.89 -10.93
CA ALA A 303 15.16 3.52 -12.29
C ALA A 303 14.55 2.17 -12.73
N ALA A 304 14.50 1.19 -11.84
CA ALA A 304 13.81 -0.08 -12.10
C ALA A 304 12.30 0.11 -12.33
N THR A 305 11.67 0.96 -11.52
CA THR A 305 10.26 1.33 -11.65
C THR A 305 9.99 2.05 -12.98
N ASP A 306 10.88 2.96 -13.40
CA ASP A 306 10.75 3.68 -14.67
C ASP A 306 10.86 2.74 -15.87
N LYS A 307 11.77 1.74 -15.81
CA LYS A 307 11.87 0.70 -16.84
C LYS A 307 10.59 -0.14 -16.94
N LEU A 308 10.04 -0.54 -15.79
CA LEU A 308 8.74 -1.23 -15.72
C LEU A 308 7.63 -0.38 -16.35
N ILE A 309 7.50 0.89 -15.97
CA ILE A 309 6.48 1.80 -16.51
C ILE A 309 6.61 1.93 -18.03
N ALA A 310 7.83 2.11 -18.53
CA ALA A 310 8.08 2.26 -19.96
C ALA A 310 7.65 1.00 -20.76
N ALA A 311 8.02 -0.19 -20.27
CA ALA A 311 7.67 -1.45 -20.90
C ALA A 311 6.14 -1.74 -20.82
N ALA A 312 5.51 -1.45 -19.69
CA ALA A 312 4.08 -1.60 -19.52
C ALA A 312 3.29 -0.69 -20.48
N LYS A 313 3.69 0.59 -20.58
CA LYS A 313 3.09 1.55 -21.51
C LYS A 313 3.25 1.11 -22.97
N LYS A 314 4.45 0.66 -23.37
CA LYS A 314 4.73 0.18 -24.73
C LYS A 314 3.82 -0.97 -25.15
N ASN A 315 3.46 -1.84 -24.21
CA ASN A 315 2.70 -3.07 -24.48
C ASN A 315 1.23 -3.00 -24.02
N ASN A 316 0.76 -1.84 -23.55
CA ASN A 316 -0.60 -1.66 -23.01
C ASN A 316 -0.95 -2.64 -21.87
N VAL A 317 0.03 -2.85 -20.98
CA VAL A 317 -0.06 -3.75 -19.82
C VAL A 317 -0.37 -2.93 -18.56
N ILE A 318 -1.25 -3.45 -17.72
CA ILE A 318 -1.70 -2.78 -16.49
C ILE A 318 -0.55 -2.76 -15.47
N LEU A 319 -0.40 -1.65 -14.76
CA LEU A 319 0.54 -1.52 -13.64
C LEU A 319 -0.19 -1.75 -12.32
N GLY A 320 0.30 -2.72 -11.54
CA GLY A 320 -0.15 -3.00 -10.17
C GLY A 320 0.96 -2.82 -9.15
N ILE A 321 0.62 -2.55 -7.89
CA ILE A 321 1.60 -2.40 -6.81
C ILE A 321 1.02 -2.79 -5.44
N PHE A 322 1.88 -3.29 -4.57
CA PHE A 322 1.61 -3.43 -3.14
C PHE A 322 2.31 -2.32 -2.34
N LEU A 323 1.57 -1.63 -1.47
CA LEU A 323 2.07 -0.60 -0.55
C LEU A 323 1.70 -0.93 0.90
N PHE A 324 2.57 -0.61 1.85
CA PHE A 324 2.21 -0.65 3.27
C PHE A 324 1.50 0.64 3.67
N GLY A 325 0.17 0.60 3.71
CA GLY A 325 -0.67 1.77 4.01
C GLY A 325 -0.82 2.72 2.82
N THR A 326 -1.22 3.96 3.10
CA THR A 326 -1.73 4.90 2.07
C THR A 326 -0.78 6.04 1.71
N SER A 327 0.33 6.20 2.44
CA SER A 327 1.20 7.39 2.34
C SER A 327 1.82 7.61 0.96
N ARG A 328 2.01 6.53 0.18
CA ARG A 328 2.60 6.56 -1.16
C ARG A 328 1.61 6.34 -2.29
N VAL A 329 0.30 6.24 -2.00
CA VAL A 329 -0.71 5.98 -3.03
C VAL A 329 -0.69 7.06 -4.12
N GLY A 330 -0.62 8.34 -3.72
CA GLY A 330 -0.54 9.46 -4.68
C GLY A 330 0.66 9.36 -5.63
N GLU A 331 1.84 9.01 -5.10
CA GLU A 331 3.06 8.81 -5.90
C GLU A 331 2.85 7.81 -7.04
N PHE A 332 2.17 6.69 -6.76
CA PHE A 332 1.98 5.62 -7.75
C PHE A 332 0.80 5.88 -8.70
N LEU A 333 -0.24 6.58 -8.25
CA LEU A 333 -1.28 7.09 -9.13
C LEU A 333 -0.69 8.05 -10.18
N ASP A 334 0.18 8.97 -9.78
CA ASP A 334 0.87 9.90 -10.68
C ASP A 334 1.77 9.18 -11.69
N LYS A 335 2.34 8.02 -11.30
CA LYS A 335 3.14 7.13 -12.16
C LYS A 335 2.30 6.22 -13.07
N GLY A 336 0.97 6.28 -12.99
CA GLY A 336 0.06 5.51 -13.85
C GLY A 336 -0.26 4.10 -13.34
N PHE A 337 0.03 3.78 -12.08
CA PHE A 337 -0.43 2.53 -11.47
C PHE A 337 -1.92 2.62 -11.18
N SER A 338 -2.70 1.69 -11.73
CA SER A 338 -4.16 1.69 -11.60
C SER A 338 -4.68 0.54 -10.72
N LEU A 339 -3.88 -0.50 -10.45
CA LEU A 339 -4.23 -1.51 -9.44
C LEU A 339 -3.38 -1.30 -8.18
N ILE A 340 -3.98 -0.76 -7.11
CA ILE A 340 -3.26 -0.39 -5.88
C ILE A 340 -3.68 -1.28 -4.72
N GLY A 341 -2.71 -2.03 -4.17
CA GLY A 341 -2.86 -2.81 -2.95
C GLY A 341 -2.38 -2.01 -1.73
N VAL A 342 -3.23 -1.88 -0.71
CA VAL A 342 -2.89 -1.20 0.54
C VAL A 342 -2.79 -2.21 1.68
N GLY A 343 -1.60 -2.81 1.83
CA GLY A 343 -1.28 -3.72 2.91
C GLY A 343 -1.88 -5.12 2.75
N ASN A 344 -1.83 -5.85 3.85
CA ASN A 344 -2.54 -7.11 4.04
C ASN A 344 -3.39 -7.05 5.31
N ASP A 345 -4.35 -7.97 5.41
CA ASP A 345 -5.24 -8.10 6.56
C ASP A 345 -4.51 -8.20 7.91
N LEU A 346 -3.45 -9.00 8.02
CA LEU A 346 -2.65 -9.12 9.25
C LEU A 346 -1.95 -7.81 9.60
N HIS A 347 -1.38 -7.11 8.62
CA HIS A 347 -0.79 -5.78 8.79
C HIS A 347 -1.84 -4.76 9.26
N HIS A 348 -3.06 -4.81 8.74
CA HIS A 348 -4.16 -3.95 9.19
C HIS A 348 -4.58 -4.26 10.64
N VAL A 349 -4.64 -5.54 11.01
CA VAL A 349 -4.89 -5.93 12.41
C VAL A 349 -3.82 -5.37 13.33
N LEU A 350 -2.53 -5.52 12.98
CA LEU A 350 -1.42 -5.04 13.81
C LEU A 350 -1.40 -3.52 13.96
N THR A 351 -1.56 -2.79 12.86
CA THR A 351 -1.52 -1.32 12.85
C THR A 351 -2.70 -0.72 13.62
N GLN A 352 -3.92 -1.21 13.38
CA GLN A 352 -5.11 -0.71 14.09
C GLN A 352 -5.09 -1.08 15.57
N THR A 353 -4.67 -2.30 15.92
CA THR A 353 -4.51 -2.70 17.32
C THR A 353 -3.48 -1.82 18.02
N GLY A 354 -2.35 -1.56 17.37
CA GLY A 354 -1.31 -0.66 17.87
C GLY A 354 -1.83 0.75 18.16
N ALA A 355 -2.62 1.31 17.24
CA ALA A 355 -3.23 2.63 17.41
C ALA A 355 -4.10 2.68 18.68
N TYR A 356 -5.03 1.74 18.85
CA TYR A 356 -5.91 1.72 20.03
C TYR A 356 -5.18 1.43 21.33
N VAL A 357 -4.17 0.54 21.33
CA VAL A 357 -3.34 0.31 22.51
C VAL A 357 -2.62 1.60 22.93
N ASN A 358 -2.10 2.37 21.97
CA ASN A 358 -1.46 3.66 22.25
C ASN A 358 -2.45 4.70 22.80
N ASP A 359 -3.65 4.78 22.23
CA ASP A 359 -4.70 5.69 22.68
C ASP A 359 -5.12 5.38 24.12
N VAL A 360 -5.32 4.10 24.45
CA VAL A 360 -5.65 3.66 25.83
C VAL A 360 -4.51 3.97 26.79
N GLU A 361 -3.25 3.83 26.36
CA GLU A 361 -2.10 4.16 27.22
C GLU A 361 -2.04 5.65 27.54
N LYS A 362 -2.30 6.48 26.53
CA LYS A 362 -2.39 7.93 26.70
C LYS A 362 -3.52 8.30 27.67
N VAL A 363 -4.71 7.73 27.49
CA VAL A 363 -5.85 7.96 28.40
C VAL A 363 -5.55 7.49 29.82
N SER A 364 -4.91 6.34 29.99
CA SER A 364 -4.49 5.82 31.30
C SER A 364 -3.56 6.82 32.02
N LYS A 365 -2.53 7.32 31.32
CA LYS A 365 -1.60 8.34 31.82
C LYS A 365 -2.33 9.63 32.20
N GLU A 366 -3.19 10.15 31.33
CA GLU A 366 -3.98 11.37 31.58
C GLU A 366 -4.94 11.25 32.78
N LYS A 367 -5.46 10.04 33.04
CA LYS A 367 -6.37 9.77 34.16
C LYS A 367 -5.65 9.31 35.44
N GLY A 368 -4.32 9.31 35.46
CA GLY A 368 -3.53 8.84 36.60
C GLY A 368 -3.79 7.37 36.95
N LYS A 369 -4.13 6.54 35.95
CA LYS A 369 -4.35 5.11 36.13
C LYS A 369 -3.03 4.35 35.92
N PRO A 370 -2.84 3.21 36.62
CA PRO A 370 -1.57 2.47 36.56
C PRO A 370 -1.48 1.55 35.34
N TRP A 371 -2.46 1.57 34.43
CA TRP A 371 -2.41 0.69 33.27
C TRP A 371 -1.32 1.17 32.30
N ALA A 372 -0.49 0.22 31.88
CA ALA A 372 0.50 0.37 30.82
C ALA A 372 0.41 -0.86 29.91
N ARG A 373 0.74 -0.68 28.63
CA ARG A 373 0.71 -1.79 27.68
C ARG A 373 1.77 -2.84 28.04
N ARG A 374 1.51 -4.10 27.72
CA ARG A 374 2.52 -5.18 27.82
C ARG A 374 3.61 -4.92 26.77
N ALA A 375 4.88 -5.11 27.13
CA ALA A 375 5.99 -5.07 26.18
C ALA A 375 5.81 -6.13 25.08
N THR A 376 6.07 -5.76 23.83
CA THR A 376 6.02 -6.69 22.69
C THR A 376 7.15 -6.38 21.72
N ALA A 377 7.45 -7.30 20.80
CA ALA A 377 8.45 -7.03 19.76
C ALA A 377 8.05 -5.87 18.81
N LEU A 378 6.79 -5.46 18.81
CA LEU A 378 6.28 -4.37 17.97
C LEU A 378 6.32 -3.00 18.67
N PHE A 379 6.45 -2.95 20.00
CA PHE A 379 6.17 -1.76 20.82
C PHE A 379 6.97 -1.64 22.11
#